data_AF-A0A368FJ57-F1
#
_entry.id   AF-A0A368FJ57-F1
#
_cell.length_a   1.000
_cell.length_b   1.000
_cell.length_c   1.000
_cell.angle_alpha   90.00
_cell.angle_beta   90.00
_cell.angle_gamma   90.00
#
_symmetry.space_group_name_H-M   'P 1'
#
loop_
_entity.id
_entity.type
_entity.pdbx_description
1 polymer ?
#
loop_
_entity_poly.entity_id
_entity_poly.type
_entity_poly.pdbx_seq_one_letter_code
_entity_poly.pdbx_strand_id
1 'polypeptide(L)'
;MPPDLSWDNIPYELLLNVYRELSYRDLVSCGAVSVHWRHVMRDKILWKRHLKGVYAWWNWEPLVTTSYYDEFMFFKRNIPKFLKEVVNDYDYDLRHCIFSPFGAFFLVCGKGAHFCVYRSDPLEFLHERCLKDSLSWQEITTAQFSPDDSKVRISLKHLS
;
A
#
# COMPACT_ATOMS: atom_id res chain seq x y z
N MET A 1 -45.56 5.45 30.13
CA MET A 1 -44.52 6.24 29.45
C MET A 1 -43.90 5.34 28.39
N PRO A 2 -43.76 5.79 27.13
CA PRO A 2 -42.90 5.09 26.20
C PRO A 2 -41.48 5.04 26.82
N PRO A 3 -40.71 3.96 26.64
CA PRO A 3 -39.33 3.94 27.10
C PRO A 3 -38.60 5.16 26.53
N ASP A 4 -37.91 5.90 27.38
CA ASP A 4 -37.15 7.09 26.97
C ASP A 4 -36.22 6.70 25.82
N LEU A 5 -36.54 7.24 24.63
CA LEU A 5 -35.71 7.15 23.43
C LEU A 5 -34.48 8.02 23.64
N SER A 6 -33.56 7.54 24.47
CA SER A 6 -32.20 8.09 24.55
C SER A 6 -31.39 7.60 23.35
N TRP A 7 -30.48 8.44 22.87
CA TRP A 7 -29.45 8.09 21.88
C TRP A 7 -28.62 6.86 22.29
N ASP A 8 -28.56 6.57 23.59
CA ASP A 8 -27.86 5.41 24.15
C ASP A 8 -28.55 4.08 23.84
N ASN A 9 -29.88 4.10 23.61
CA ASN A 9 -30.72 2.91 23.46
C ASN A 9 -31.22 2.70 22.02
N ILE A 10 -30.65 3.42 21.05
CA ILE A 10 -31.05 3.26 19.65
C ILE A 10 -30.73 1.83 19.18
N PRO A 11 -31.70 1.11 18.58
CA PRO A 11 -31.46 -0.21 18.03
C PRO A 11 -30.30 -0.24 17.02
N TYR A 12 -29.53 -1.34 17.04
CA TYR A 12 -28.39 -1.59 16.15
C TYR A 12 -28.70 -1.22 14.69
N GLU A 13 -29.82 -1.73 14.16
CA GLU A 13 -30.19 -1.56 12.75
C GLU A 13 -30.50 -0.11 12.37
N LEU A 14 -31.09 0.67 13.28
CA LEU A 14 -31.36 2.08 13.03
C LEU A 14 -30.06 2.89 13.03
N LEU A 15 -29.17 2.61 13.98
CA LEU A 15 -27.87 3.27 14.03
C LEU A 15 -27.01 2.89 12.81
N LEU A 16 -27.06 1.63 12.39
CA LEU A 16 -26.38 1.16 11.18
C LEU A 16 -26.91 1.86 9.93
N ASN A 17 -28.22 2.05 9.80
CA ASN A 17 -28.80 2.79 8.67
C ASN A 17 -28.34 4.25 8.62
N VAL A 18 -28.25 4.93 9.77
CA VAL A 18 -27.67 6.28 9.84
C VAL A 18 -26.20 6.24 9.42
N TYR A 19 -25.43 5.30 9.96
CA TYR A 19 -23.99 5.17 9.69
C TYR A 19 -23.67 4.94 8.20
N ARG A 20 -24.54 4.27 7.45
CA ARG A 20 -24.35 4.03 6.01
C ARG A 20 -24.30 5.31 5.16
N GLU A 21 -24.86 6.39 5.68
CA GLU A 21 -24.89 7.70 5.02
C GLU A 21 -23.75 8.63 5.47
N LEU A 22 -23.00 8.24 6.52
CA LEU A 22 -21.93 9.06 7.07
C LEU A 22 -20.63 8.92 6.28
N SER A 23 -19.78 9.95 6.36
CA SER A 23 -18.40 9.83 5.88
C SER A 23 -17.59 8.92 6.80
N TYR A 24 -16.50 8.34 6.30
CA TYR A 24 -15.62 7.53 7.16
C TYR A 24 -15.06 8.33 8.34
N ARG A 25 -14.91 9.66 8.22
CA ARG A 25 -14.41 10.52 9.29
C ARG A 25 -15.44 10.65 10.41
N ASP A 26 -16.70 10.84 10.04
CA ASP A 26 -17.81 10.96 11.00
C ASP A 26 -18.05 9.62 11.69
N LEU A 27 -17.95 8.51 10.95
CA LEU A 27 -18.03 7.16 11.52
C LEU A 27 -16.99 6.92 12.62
N VAL A 28 -15.73 7.31 12.40
CA VAL A 28 -14.69 7.18 13.44
C VAL A 28 -15.09 7.99 14.68
N SER A 29 -15.61 9.20 14.50
CA SER A 29 -16.08 10.06 15.61
C SER A 29 -17.23 9.42 16.37
N CYS A 30 -18.19 8.79 15.69
CA CYS A 30 -19.28 8.05 16.32
C CYS A 30 -18.76 6.93 17.25
N GLY A 31 -17.65 6.27 16.88
CA GLY A 31 -17.01 5.25 17.73
C GLY A 31 -16.40 5.76 19.03
N ALA A 32 -16.28 7.08 19.21
CA ALA A 32 -15.82 7.71 20.45
C ALA A 32 -16.97 8.03 21.43
N VAL A 33 -18.23 7.95 20.99
CA VAL A 33 -19.41 8.35 21.78
C VAL A 33 -19.73 7.34 22.89
N SER A 34 -19.92 6.07 22.54
CA SER A 34 -20.25 5.01 23.50
C SER A 34 -19.80 3.63 23.03
N VAL A 35 -19.86 2.63 23.92
CA VAL A 35 -19.52 1.23 23.58
C VAL A 35 -20.47 0.68 22.51
N HIS A 36 -21.77 0.96 22.62
CA HIS A 36 -22.78 0.56 21.64
C HIS A 36 -22.48 1.16 20.27
N TRP A 37 -22.24 2.47 20.21
CA TRP A 37 -21.94 3.18 18.97
C TRP A 37 -20.65 2.71 18.32
N ARG A 38 -19.63 2.39 19.13
CA ARG A 38 -18.38 1.77 18.67
C ARG A 38 -18.60 0.38 18.11
N HIS A 39 -19.50 -0.41 18.70
CA HIS A 39 -19.82 -1.74 18.21
C HIS A 39 -20.46 -1.67 16.81
N VAL A 40 -21.48 -0.83 16.64
CA VAL A 40 -22.14 -0.61 15.33
C VAL A 40 -21.15 -0.04 14.31
N MET A 41 -20.28 0.89 14.74
CA MET A 41 -19.27 1.48 13.86
C MET A 41 -18.36 0.40 13.30
N ARG A 42 -18.04 -0.65 14.06
CA ARG A 42 -17.16 -1.74 13.62
C ARG A 42 -17.91 -2.89 12.94
N ASP A 43 -19.13 -2.65 12.46
CA ASP A 43 -19.89 -3.61 11.66
C ASP A 43 -19.02 -4.19 10.53
N LYS A 44 -19.19 -5.50 10.30
CA LYS A 44 -18.32 -6.28 9.40
C LYS A 44 -18.30 -5.74 7.97
N ILE A 45 -19.42 -5.21 7.48
CA ILE A 45 -19.61 -4.85 6.06
C ILE A 45 -19.78 -3.35 5.82
N LEU A 46 -20.15 -2.57 6.84
CA LEU A 46 -20.35 -1.11 6.76
C LEU A 46 -19.20 -0.40 6.03
N TRP A 47 -17.96 -0.78 6.33
CA TRP A 47 -16.76 -0.14 5.80
C TRP A 47 -16.43 -0.51 4.35
N LYS A 48 -17.13 -1.46 3.75
CA LYS A 48 -16.87 -1.92 2.37
C LYS A 48 -16.94 -0.77 1.36
N ARG A 49 -17.95 0.08 1.47
CA ARG A 49 -18.12 1.26 0.58
C ARG A 49 -16.97 2.25 0.76
N HIS A 50 -16.54 2.49 2.00
CA HIS A 50 -15.45 3.42 2.29
C HIS A 50 -14.10 2.90 1.80
N LEU A 51 -13.82 1.63 2.01
CA LEU A 51 -12.58 0.99 1.53
C LEU A 51 -12.49 1.07 0.01
N LYS A 52 -13.55 0.67 -0.71
CA LYS A 52 -13.59 0.79 -2.17
C LYS A 52 -13.55 2.25 -2.62
N GLY A 53 -14.26 3.15 -1.97
CA GLY A 53 -14.29 4.58 -2.35
C GLY A 53 -12.93 5.29 -2.20
N VAL A 54 -12.20 5.02 -1.12
CA VAL A 54 -10.93 5.71 -0.82
C VAL A 54 -9.74 5.06 -1.55
N TYR A 55 -9.75 3.73 -1.73
CA TYR A 55 -8.61 2.99 -2.27
C TYR A 55 -8.88 2.29 -3.61
N ALA A 56 -9.95 2.66 -4.34
CA ALA A 56 -10.27 2.10 -5.66
C ALA A 56 -9.10 2.18 -6.66
N TRP A 57 -8.26 3.21 -6.55
CA TRP A 57 -7.15 3.46 -7.47
C TRP A 57 -6.02 2.43 -7.38
N TRP A 58 -6.02 1.53 -6.39
CA TRP A 58 -5.00 0.48 -6.24
C TRP A 58 -5.29 -0.76 -7.10
N ASN A 59 -6.43 -0.81 -7.80
CA ASN A 59 -6.85 -1.95 -8.64
C ASN A 59 -6.61 -3.31 -7.96
N TRP A 60 -7.01 -3.40 -6.69
CA TRP A 60 -6.77 -4.53 -5.81
C TRP A 60 -8.08 -4.98 -5.17
N GLU A 61 -8.18 -6.26 -4.79
CA GLU A 61 -9.31 -6.78 -4.03
C GLU A 61 -8.90 -7.06 -2.58
N PRO A 62 -9.67 -6.57 -1.59
CA PRO A 62 -9.32 -6.70 -0.19
C PRO A 62 -9.36 -8.12 0.33
N LEU A 63 -8.26 -8.53 0.96
CA LEU A 63 -8.14 -9.78 1.72
C LEU A 63 -8.76 -9.59 3.11
N VAL A 64 -10.07 -9.34 3.14
CA VAL A 64 -10.80 -9.12 4.39
C VAL A 64 -10.83 -10.41 5.21
N THR A 65 -9.97 -10.49 6.23
CA THR A 65 -9.89 -11.64 7.13
C THR A 65 -10.92 -11.56 8.27
N THR A 66 -11.15 -10.37 8.81
CA THR A 66 -12.03 -10.15 9.99
C THR A 66 -13.17 -9.19 9.68
N SER A 67 -12.86 -7.94 9.29
CA SER A 67 -13.84 -6.91 8.95
C SER A 67 -13.28 -5.92 7.94
N TYR A 68 -14.16 -5.26 7.17
CA TYR A 68 -13.73 -4.17 6.28
C TYR A 68 -13.18 -2.97 7.05
N TYR A 69 -13.56 -2.79 8.32
CA TYR A 69 -13.01 -1.75 9.21
C TYR A 69 -11.52 -1.98 9.46
N ASP A 70 -11.13 -3.21 9.82
CA ASP A 70 -9.74 -3.54 10.14
C ASP A 70 -8.86 -3.34 8.90
N GLU A 71 -9.35 -3.75 7.73
CA GLU A 71 -8.67 -3.53 6.45
C GLU A 71 -8.53 -2.04 6.15
N PHE A 72 -9.61 -1.25 6.30
CA PHE A 72 -9.58 0.19 6.10
C PHE A 72 -8.55 0.87 7.00
N MET A 73 -8.50 0.46 8.28
CA MET A 73 -7.57 1.01 9.25
C MET A 73 -6.13 0.56 9.00
N PHE A 74 -5.91 -0.66 8.51
CA PHE A 74 -4.60 -1.12 8.06
C PHE A 74 -4.04 -0.19 6.98
N PHE A 75 -4.79 0.07 5.91
CA PHE A 75 -4.35 1.01 4.88
C PHE A 75 -4.20 2.44 5.41
N LYS A 76 -5.16 2.92 6.19
CA LYS A 76 -5.12 4.30 6.70
C LYS A 76 -3.88 4.57 7.57
N ARG A 77 -3.38 3.53 8.25
CA ARG A 77 -2.19 3.59 9.10
C ARG A 77 -0.89 3.39 8.31
N ASN A 78 -0.88 2.45 7.37
CA ASN A 78 0.35 1.97 6.73
C ASN A 78 0.63 2.57 5.34
N ILE A 79 -0.33 3.22 4.68
CA ILE A 79 -0.06 3.87 3.38
C ILE A 79 0.95 5.03 3.58
N PRO A 80 1.96 5.16 2.69
CA PRO A 80 2.86 6.30 2.69
C PRO A 80 2.11 7.64 2.65
N LYS A 81 2.32 8.49 3.66
CA LYS A 81 1.63 9.79 3.80
C LYS A 81 2.43 10.96 3.25
N PHE A 82 3.74 10.79 3.12
CA PHE A 82 4.66 11.84 2.74
C PHE A 82 5.67 11.30 1.75
N LEU A 83 5.95 12.09 0.72
CA LEU A 83 7.09 11.87 -0.15
C LEU A 83 8.35 12.29 0.62
N LYS A 84 9.24 11.34 0.89
CA LYS A 84 10.48 11.61 1.62
C LYS A 84 11.51 12.30 0.72
N GLU A 85 11.70 11.79 -0.49
CA GLU A 85 12.74 12.24 -1.39
C GLU A 85 12.40 11.89 -2.85
N VAL A 86 12.93 12.66 -3.81
CA VAL A 86 12.85 12.40 -5.24
C VAL A 86 14.27 12.22 -5.78
N VAL A 87 14.51 11.06 -6.40
CA VAL A 87 15.81 10.70 -6.96
C VAL A 87 15.78 10.90 -8.47
N ASN A 88 16.66 11.78 -8.96
CA ASN A 88 16.80 12.15 -10.38
C ASN A 88 18.27 12.02 -10.84
N ASP A 89 18.92 10.93 -10.48
CA ASP A 89 20.34 10.67 -10.73
C ASP A 89 20.60 9.67 -11.87
N TYR A 90 19.57 9.31 -12.63
CA TYR A 90 19.64 8.45 -13.81
C TYR A 90 19.05 9.13 -15.05
N ASP A 91 19.65 8.88 -16.22
CA ASP A 91 19.27 9.47 -17.51
C ASP A 91 18.66 8.43 -18.49
N TYR A 92 17.85 7.52 -17.96
CA TYR A 92 17.22 6.46 -18.75
C TYR A 92 15.75 6.23 -18.36
N ASP A 93 14.96 5.74 -19.33
CA ASP A 93 13.55 5.41 -19.12
C ASP A 93 13.41 4.29 -18.08
N LEU A 94 12.73 4.58 -16.96
CA LEU A 94 12.43 3.60 -15.92
C LEU A 94 11.48 2.51 -16.41
N ARG A 95 11.78 1.26 -16.03
CA ARG A 95 10.95 0.09 -16.33
C ARG A 95 10.44 -0.59 -15.07
N HIS A 96 11.35 -0.89 -14.14
CA HIS A 96 11.01 -1.64 -12.93
C HIS A 96 11.70 -1.03 -11.72
N CYS A 97 11.01 -1.04 -10.58
CA CYS A 97 11.58 -0.77 -9.28
C CYS A 97 11.27 -1.98 -8.39
N ILE A 98 12.29 -2.51 -7.73
CA ILE A 98 12.22 -3.73 -6.94
C ILE A 98 12.82 -3.44 -5.57
N PHE A 99 12.08 -3.76 -4.51
CA PHE A 99 12.57 -3.61 -3.14
C PHE A 99 13.13 -4.93 -2.63
N SER A 100 14.17 -4.85 -1.80
CA SER A 100 14.70 -6.02 -1.12
C SER A 100 13.70 -6.55 -0.08
N PRO A 101 13.69 -7.86 0.21
CA PRO A 101 12.81 -8.46 1.22
C PRO A 101 12.75 -7.73 2.57
N PHE A 102 13.88 -7.25 3.11
CA PHE A 102 13.88 -6.49 4.36
C PHE A 102 13.74 -4.97 4.15
N GLY A 103 13.63 -4.53 2.90
CA GLY A 103 13.45 -3.13 2.54
C GLY A 103 14.69 -2.26 2.76
N ALA A 104 15.85 -2.85 3.04
CA ALA A 104 17.12 -2.13 3.24
C ALA A 104 17.67 -1.56 1.92
N PHE A 105 17.33 -2.18 0.79
CA PHE A 105 17.78 -1.79 -0.53
C PHE A 105 16.62 -1.73 -1.51
N PHE A 106 16.84 -0.99 -2.60
CA PHE A 106 16.00 -1.10 -3.78
C PHE A 106 16.83 -1.01 -5.04
N LEU A 107 16.32 -1.65 -6.08
CA LEU A 107 16.90 -1.73 -7.40
C LEU A 107 15.98 -1.02 -8.39
N VAL A 108 16.57 -0.19 -9.24
CA VAL A 108 15.88 0.50 -10.31
C VAL A 108 16.44 -0.01 -11.63
N CYS A 109 15.58 -0.59 -12.47
CA CYS A 109 15.94 -1.08 -13.80
C CYS A 109 15.42 -0.13 -14.88
N GLY A 110 16.30 0.23 -15.80
CA GLY A 110 16.04 1.11 -16.92
C GLY A 110 16.11 0.40 -18.27
N LYS A 111 15.67 1.12 -19.30
CA LYS A 111 15.85 0.76 -20.71
C LYS A 111 17.33 0.56 -21.04
N GLY A 112 17.62 -0.31 -22.01
CA GLY A 112 18.99 -0.54 -22.47
C GLY A 112 19.86 -1.37 -21.51
N ALA A 113 19.23 -2.17 -20.64
CA ALA A 113 19.90 -2.97 -19.62
C ALA A 113 20.72 -2.15 -18.61
N HIS A 114 20.25 -0.94 -18.30
CA HIS A 114 20.74 -0.13 -17.19
C HIS A 114 20.09 -0.56 -15.87
N PHE A 115 20.85 -0.54 -14.79
CA PHE A 115 20.28 -0.64 -13.45
C PHE A 115 21.11 0.12 -12.42
N CYS A 116 20.42 0.60 -11.38
CA CYS A 116 21.02 1.21 -10.18
C CYS A 116 20.53 0.52 -8.91
N VAL A 117 21.42 0.40 -7.93
CA VAL A 117 21.14 -0.14 -6.59
C VAL A 117 21.31 0.98 -5.58
N TYR A 118 20.35 1.06 -4.66
CA TYR A 118 20.30 2.05 -3.60
C TYR A 118 20.12 1.40 -2.24
N ARG A 119 20.66 2.02 -1.18
CA ARG A 119 20.17 1.86 0.19
C ARG A 119 18.92 2.73 0.36
N SER A 120 17.91 2.22 1.07
CA SER A 120 16.63 2.91 1.23
C SER A 120 16.62 3.98 2.33
N ASP A 121 17.32 3.74 3.45
CA ASP A 121 17.40 4.68 4.57
C ASP A 121 18.73 4.57 5.34
N PRO A 122 19.58 5.61 5.36
CA PRO A 122 19.46 6.81 4.53
C PRO A 122 19.51 6.45 3.05
N LEU A 123 18.86 7.26 2.22
CA LEU A 123 18.90 7.08 0.78
C LEU A 123 20.33 7.30 0.28
N GLU A 124 20.91 6.25 -0.30
CA GLU A 124 22.31 6.27 -0.74
C GLU A 124 22.44 5.48 -2.05
N PHE A 125 23.03 6.11 -3.06
CA PHE A 125 23.44 5.43 -4.29
C PHE A 125 24.60 4.48 -4.00
N LEU A 126 24.47 3.21 -4.38
CA LEU A 126 25.49 2.19 -4.12
C LEU A 126 26.20 1.72 -5.39
N HIS A 127 25.45 1.53 -6.47
CA HIS A 127 25.98 0.96 -7.69
C HIS A 127 25.14 1.31 -8.91
N GLU A 128 25.79 1.51 -10.05
CA GLU A 128 25.16 1.57 -11.37
C GLU A 128 25.94 0.69 -12.33
N ARG A 129 25.21 0.05 -13.25
CA ARG A 129 25.83 -0.61 -14.40
C ARG A 129 24.91 -0.64 -15.61
N CYS A 130 25.49 -0.45 -16.79
CA CYS A 130 24.91 -0.85 -18.06
C CYS A 130 25.47 -2.20 -18.49
N LEU A 131 24.59 -3.17 -18.69
CA LEU A 131 24.99 -4.53 -19.06
C LEU A 131 25.12 -4.71 -20.58
N LYS A 132 24.72 -3.71 -21.36
CA LYS A 132 24.87 -3.69 -22.81
C LYS A 132 26.32 -3.82 -23.24
N ASP A 133 27.21 -3.01 -22.67
CA ASP A 133 28.60 -2.95 -23.13
C ASP A 133 29.43 -4.14 -22.64
N SER A 134 29.10 -4.69 -21.47
CA SER A 134 29.85 -5.81 -20.89
C SER A 134 29.39 -7.17 -21.40
N LEU A 135 28.11 -7.33 -21.74
CA LEU A 135 27.51 -8.65 -22.04
C LEU A 135 26.63 -8.65 -23.29
N SER A 136 26.61 -7.57 -24.08
CA SER A 136 25.73 -7.40 -25.26
C SER A 136 24.24 -7.47 -24.93
N TRP A 137 23.85 -7.13 -23.70
CA TRP A 137 22.47 -7.23 -23.23
C TRP A 137 21.63 -6.04 -23.68
N GLN A 138 20.42 -6.31 -24.18
CA GLN A 138 19.52 -5.24 -24.62
C GLN A 138 18.47 -4.86 -23.58
N GLU A 139 18.00 -5.83 -22.79
CA GLU A 139 16.90 -5.63 -21.85
C GLU A 139 17.01 -6.55 -20.64
N ILE A 140 16.73 -5.99 -19.46
CA ILE A 140 16.53 -6.73 -18.21
C ILE A 140 15.06 -7.21 -18.20
N THR A 141 14.85 -8.53 -18.15
CA THR A 141 13.49 -9.10 -18.11
C THR A 141 13.00 -9.30 -16.69
N THR A 142 13.89 -9.74 -15.80
CA THR A 142 13.58 -9.86 -14.37
C THR A 142 14.78 -9.47 -13.54
N ALA A 143 14.51 -8.93 -12.36
CA ALA A 143 15.53 -8.76 -11.33
C ALA A 143 14.91 -9.05 -9.96
N GLN A 144 15.73 -9.61 -9.07
CA GLN A 144 15.28 -10.07 -7.76
C GLN A 144 16.42 -10.01 -6.74
N PHE A 145 16.13 -9.55 -5.54
CA PHE A 145 17.04 -9.70 -4.40
C PHE A 145 17.03 -11.14 -3.89
N SER A 146 18.14 -11.58 -3.33
CA SER A 146 18.20 -12.82 -2.55
C SER A 146 17.35 -12.68 -1.27
N PRO A 147 16.86 -13.79 -0.68
CA PRO A 147 16.03 -13.75 0.53
C PRO A 147 16.70 -13.10 1.76
N ASP A 148 18.02 -12.98 1.74
CA ASP A 148 18.86 -12.39 2.78
C ASP A 148 19.37 -10.97 2.42
N ASP A 149 18.83 -10.35 1.36
CA ASP A 149 19.19 -9.03 0.83
C ASP A 149 20.65 -8.87 0.37
N SER A 150 21.48 -9.92 0.42
CA SER A 150 22.93 -9.82 0.20
C SER A 150 23.33 -9.74 -1.28
N LYS A 151 22.45 -10.19 -2.19
CA LYS A 151 22.74 -10.30 -3.63
C LYS A 151 21.54 -9.90 -4.47
N VAL A 152 21.82 -9.48 -5.70
CA VAL A 152 20.81 -9.25 -6.75
C VAL A 152 21.07 -10.23 -7.88
N ARG A 153 20.01 -10.91 -8.32
CA ARG A 153 20.01 -11.71 -9.55
C ARG A 153 19.26 -10.97 -10.63
N ILE A 154 19.89 -10.81 -11.79
CA ILE A 154 19.32 -10.17 -12.99
C ILE A 154 19.22 -11.23 -14.09
N SER A 155 18.03 -11.41 -14.67
CA SER A 155 17.76 -12.29 -15.81
C SER A 155 17.30 -11.50 -17.02
N LEU A 156 17.53 -12.06 -18.21
CA LEU A 156 17.50 -11.28 -19.46
C LEU A 156 16.92 -12.07 -20.61
N LYS A 157 16.72 -11.35 -21.70
CA LYS A 157 16.49 -11.93 -23.02
C LYS A 157 17.73 -11.69 -23.88
N HIS A 158 18.40 -12.77 -24.28
CA HIS A 158 19.37 -12.72 -25.37
C HIS A 158 18.58 -12.76 -26.69
N LEU A 159 18.91 -11.89 -27.64
CA LEU A 159 18.45 -12.08 -29.03
C LEU A 159 19.36 -13.14 -29.63
N SER A 160 18.78 -14.29 -30.00
CA SER A 160 19.41 -15.31 -30.84
C SER A 160 19.87 -14.71 -32.17
#